data_AF-A0A0M2PZR0-F1
#
_entry.id   AF-A0A0M2PZR0-F1
#
_cell.length_a   1.000
_cell.length_b   1.000
_cell.length_c   1.000
_cell.angle_alpha   90.00
_cell.angle_beta   90.00
_cell.angle_gamma   90.00
#
_symmetry.space_group_name_H-M   'P 1'
#
loop_
_entity.id
_entity.type
_entity.pdbx_description
1 polymer ?
#
loop_
_entity_poly.entity_id
_entity_poly.type
_entity_poly.pdbx_seq_one_letter_code
_entity_poly.pdbx_strand_id
1 'polypeptide(L)'
;MQGGENEYLHPLLCCHPFLSSTIYTKLDAITLQLDINQSPFNVGLPVQLEDLSAAQIQSLVDRHRFPWSAAEIEDLLALVGGQPYLVRLALYQRATQPIPWADFLAEAKTEAGIYGNYLRGQHQVLVQHPTLAEAMAGVVHSPEPIRVRSDLAFKLVSMGLVTRVGSEVQPRCQLYRDYWTQI
;
A
#
# COMPACT_ATOMS: atom_id res chain seq x y z
N MET A 1 50.21 -34.54 8.71
CA MET A 1 50.70 -33.80 7.52
C MET A 1 49.49 -33.40 6.72
N GLN A 2 49.35 -32.08 6.47
CA GLN A 2 48.66 -31.37 5.38
C GLN A 2 47.22 -31.84 5.04
N GLY A 3 46.19 -31.00 5.03
CA GLY A 3 46.10 -29.55 4.84
C GLY A 3 44.94 -29.27 3.86
N GLY A 4 44.25 -28.14 4.01
CA GLY A 4 43.36 -27.60 2.97
C GLY A 4 41.99 -27.13 3.44
N GLU A 5 41.90 -25.83 3.71
CA GLU A 5 40.70 -25.03 3.98
C GLU A 5 39.97 -24.61 2.68
N ASN A 6 38.81 -23.97 2.89
CA ASN A 6 37.96 -23.16 1.99
C ASN A 6 36.89 -23.89 1.15
N GLU A 7 35.58 -23.70 1.38
CA GLU A 7 34.72 -22.50 1.41
C GLU A 7 34.17 -22.14 0.01
N TYR A 8 32.92 -21.67 0.01
CA TYR A 8 32.15 -21.02 -1.07
C TYR A 8 31.23 -21.88 -1.96
N LEU A 9 29.96 -21.84 -1.54
CA LEU A 9 28.83 -21.26 -2.29
C LEU A 9 28.55 -21.84 -3.69
N HIS A 10 27.44 -22.55 -3.75
CA HIS A 10 26.57 -22.70 -4.93
C HIS A 10 26.13 -21.32 -5.45
N PRO A 11 26.28 -21.04 -6.75
CA PRO A 11 25.31 -20.19 -7.43
C PRO A 11 24.85 -20.83 -8.75
N LEU A 12 23.80 -20.26 -9.30
CA LEU A 12 23.28 -20.50 -10.65
C LEU A 12 22.37 -21.73 -10.78
N LEU A 13 21.07 -21.49 -10.63
CA LEU A 13 20.00 -22.01 -11.51
C LEU A 13 18.63 -21.58 -10.97
N CYS A 14 18.14 -20.41 -11.41
CA CYS A 14 16.71 -20.09 -11.53
C CYS A 14 16.53 -18.85 -12.41
N CYS A 15 17.12 -18.87 -13.61
CA CYS A 15 16.77 -17.96 -14.69
C CYS A 15 16.72 -18.76 -15.99
N HIS A 16 15.55 -19.30 -16.32
CA HIS A 16 15.26 -19.53 -17.73
C HIS A 16 13.78 -19.25 -18.07
N PRO A 17 13.54 -18.67 -19.27
CA PRO A 17 12.26 -18.11 -19.64
C PRO A 17 11.41 -19.19 -20.33
N PHE A 18 10.17 -19.36 -19.87
CA PHE A 18 9.16 -20.08 -20.64
C PHE A 18 7.94 -19.18 -20.87
N LEU A 19 7.82 -18.82 -22.14
CA LEU A 19 6.63 -18.49 -22.91
C LEU A 19 5.29 -18.64 -22.17
N SER A 20 4.56 -17.54 -22.02
CA SER A 20 3.11 -17.57 -22.14
C SER A 20 2.67 -16.43 -23.06
N SER A 21 2.24 -16.84 -24.23
CA SER A 21 1.46 -16.08 -25.20
C SER A 21 0.30 -15.32 -24.56
N THR A 22 0.12 -14.08 -25.01
CA THR A 22 -1.17 -13.43 -25.27
C THR A 22 -2.23 -13.49 -24.16
N ILE A 23 -2.24 -12.50 -23.26
CA ILE A 23 -3.42 -11.66 -22.94
C ILE A 23 -2.94 -10.29 -22.43
N TYR A 24 -2.64 -9.35 -23.32
CA TYR A 24 -2.64 -7.91 -22.99
C TYR A 24 -3.96 -7.32 -23.50
N THR A 25 -5.05 -7.52 -22.77
CA THR A 25 -6.22 -6.66 -22.91
C THR A 25 -5.90 -5.31 -22.26
N LYS A 26 -5.51 -4.35 -23.10
CA LYS A 26 -6.01 -2.97 -23.10
C LYS A 26 -6.67 -2.54 -21.78
N LEU A 27 -5.86 -2.03 -20.83
CA LEU A 27 -6.33 -1.32 -19.64
C LEU A 27 -6.65 0.12 -20.02
N ASP A 28 -7.59 0.28 -20.95
CA ASP A 28 -8.12 1.58 -21.32
C ASP A 28 -9.32 1.87 -20.44
N ALA A 29 -9.23 2.99 -19.70
CA ALA A 29 -10.30 3.64 -18.95
C ALA A 29 -10.85 2.87 -17.73
N ILE A 30 -10.13 2.94 -16.60
CA ILE A 30 -10.80 2.95 -15.29
C ILE A 30 -11.39 4.35 -15.11
N THR A 31 -12.52 4.60 -15.76
CA THR A 31 -13.37 5.73 -15.39
C THR A 31 -14.03 5.36 -14.07
N LEU A 32 -13.91 6.25 -13.07
CA LEU A 32 -14.67 6.21 -11.84
C LEU A 32 -16.17 6.21 -12.14
N GLN A 33 -16.75 5.05 -12.42
CA GLN A 33 -18.17 4.84 -12.25
C GLN A 33 -18.40 4.57 -10.76
N LEU A 34 -18.79 5.63 -10.05
CA LEU A 34 -19.25 5.64 -8.65
C LEU A 34 -20.59 4.90 -8.47
N ASP A 35 -20.76 3.74 -9.10
CA ASP A 35 -21.89 2.84 -8.85
C ASP A 35 -21.42 1.38 -8.80
N ILE A 36 -20.89 1.02 -7.63
CA ILE A 36 -20.54 -0.34 -7.23
C ILE A 36 -21.73 -1.32 -7.23
N ASN A 37 -22.97 -0.85 -7.45
CA ASN A 37 -24.17 -1.68 -7.42
C ASN A 37 -24.72 -2.06 -8.82
N GLN A 38 -24.08 -1.64 -9.92
CA GLN A 38 -24.62 -1.85 -11.28
C GLN A 38 -23.83 -2.86 -12.13
N SER A 39 -22.97 -3.69 -11.54
CA SER A 39 -22.47 -4.87 -12.25
C SER A 39 -23.46 -6.03 -12.10
N PRO A 40 -24.04 -6.56 -13.19
CA PRO A 40 -24.90 -7.75 -13.12
C PRO A 40 -24.15 -9.01 -12.64
N PHE A 41 -22.83 -8.91 -12.41
CA PHE A 41 -21.96 -9.95 -11.89
C PHE A 41 -21.60 -9.78 -10.40
N ASN A 42 -22.14 -8.79 -9.68
CA ASN A 42 -21.92 -8.62 -8.23
C ASN A 42 -22.81 -9.55 -7.39
N VAL A 43 -22.89 -10.84 -7.76
CA VAL A 43 -23.59 -11.91 -7.01
C VAL A 43 -22.61 -12.70 -6.12
N GLY A 44 -21.66 -12.02 -5.51
CA GLY A 44 -20.67 -12.60 -4.59
C GLY A 44 -20.88 -12.13 -3.16
N LEU A 45 -20.49 -12.95 -2.19
CA LEU A 45 -20.38 -12.51 -0.79
C LEU A 45 -19.30 -11.42 -0.73
N PRO A 46 -19.58 -10.20 -0.25
CA PRO A 46 -18.57 -9.18 -0.11
C PRO A 46 -17.56 -9.63 0.95
N VAL A 47 -16.32 -9.89 0.53
CA VAL A 47 -15.21 -10.15 1.45
C VAL A 47 -14.52 -8.82 1.72
N GLN A 48 -14.61 -8.33 2.95
CA GLN A 48 -13.84 -7.17 3.36
C GLN A 48 -12.39 -7.61 3.62
N LEU A 49 -11.45 -7.03 2.88
CA LEU A 49 -10.03 -7.23 3.12
C LEU A 49 -9.60 -6.37 4.30
N GLU A 50 -9.24 -7.04 5.39
CA GLU A 50 -8.67 -6.43 6.58
C GLU A 50 -7.20 -6.03 6.35
N ASP A 51 -6.73 -5.10 7.18
CA ASP A 51 -5.32 -4.73 7.21
C ASP A 51 -4.48 -5.88 7.80
N LEU A 52 -3.27 -6.06 7.28
CA LEU A 52 -2.35 -7.09 7.73
C LEU A 52 -1.75 -6.71 9.09
N SER A 53 -1.82 -7.65 10.03
CA SER A 53 -1.07 -7.58 11.28
C SER A 53 0.44 -7.77 11.07
N ALA A 54 1.26 -7.34 12.04
CA ALA A 54 2.70 -7.59 12.05
C ALA A 54 3.04 -9.08 11.83
N ALA A 55 2.28 -9.99 12.45
CA ALA A 55 2.46 -11.44 12.28
C ALA A 55 2.18 -11.92 10.84
N GLN A 56 1.16 -11.36 10.18
CA GLN A 56 0.87 -11.67 8.78
C GLN A 56 1.93 -11.09 7.84
N ILE A 57 2.43 -9.89 8.12
CA ILE A 57 3.54 -9.29 7.37
C ILE A 57 4.81 -10.13 7.53
N GLN A 58 5.15 -10.56 8.76
CA GLN A 58 6.26 -11.46 9.03
C GLN A 58 6.14 -12.76 8.21
N SER A 59 4.96 -13.40 8.21
CA SER A 59 4.72 -14.60 7.40
C SER A 59 4.95 -14.35 5.90
N LEU A 60 4.62 -13.16 5.38
CA LEU A 60 4.91 -12.82 3.98
C LEU A 60 6.42 -12.64 3.76
N VAL A 61 7.09 -11.89 4.63
CA VAL A 61 8.54 -11.66 4.61
C VAL A 61 9.29 -13.00 4.60
N ASP A 62 8.92 -13.94 5.47
CA ASP A 62 9.55 -15.26 5.59
C ASP A 62 9.36 -16.10 4.32
N ARG A 63 8.14 -16.11 3.75
CA ARG A 63 7.84 -16.84 2.50
C ARG A 63 8.64 -16.31 1.32
N HIS A 64 8.87 -15.00 1.30
CA HIS A 64 9.70 -14.34 0.29
C HIS A 64 11.20 -14.35 0.64
N ARG A 65 11.58 -14.89 1.80
CA ARG A 65 12.96 -14.97 2.31
C ARG A 65 13.65 -13.60 2.38
N PHE A 66 12.89 -12.56 2.72
CA PHE A 66 13.47 -11.24 2.97
C PHE A 66 14.15 -11.22 4.34
N PRO A 67 15.36 -10.63 4.46
CA PRO A 67 16.09 -10.57 5.71
C PRO A 67 15.61 -9.40 6.59
N TRP A 68 14.30 -9.22 6.77
CA TRP A 68 13.77 -8.13 7.59
C TRP A 68 13.72 -8.52 9.06
N SER A 69 14.14 -7.59 9.91
CA SER A 69 13.97 -7.65 11.35
C SER A 69 12.54 -7.29 11.76
N ALA A 70 12.18 -7.65 12.99
CA ALA A 70 10.90 -7.24 13.57
C ALA A 70 10.74 -5.71 13.61
N ALA A 71 11.83 -4.97 13.84
CA ALA A 71 11.82 -3.50 13.84
C ALA A 71 11.45 -2.93 12.46
N GLU A 72 11.98 -3.51 11.37
CA GLU A 72 11.62 -3.09 10.01
C GLU A 72 10.13 -3.38 9.70
N ILE A 73 9.59 -4.48 10.20
CA ILE A 73 8.16 -4.77 10.05
C ILE A 73 7.30 -3.77 10.81
N GLU A 74 7.67 -3.42 12.04
CA GLU A 74 6.98 -2.41 12.84
C GLU A 74 7.07 -1.02 12.19
N ASP A 75 8.22 -0.64 11.63
CA ASP A 75 8.38 0.61 10.88
C ASP A 75 7.44 0.68 9.66
N LEU A 76 7.37 -0.42 8.89
CA LEU A 76 6.47 -0.49 7.75
C LEU A 76 5.01 -0.42 8.21
N LEU A 77 4.65 -1.15 9.27
CA LEU A 77 3.31 -1.15 9.83
C LEU A 77 2.91 0.25 10.32
N ALA A 78 3.80 0.95 11.01
CA ALA A 78 3.60 2.32 11.45
C ALA A 78 3.37 3.28 10.26
N LEU A 79 4.08 3.06 9.15
CA LEU A 79 3.95 3.89 7.96
C LEU A 79 2.64 3.62 7.19
N VAL A 80 2.34 2.36 6.86
CA VAL A 80 1.26 2.01 5.91
C VAL A 80 0.04 1.33 6.54
N GLY A 81 0.05 1.12 7.86
CA GLY A 81 -1.10 0.59 8.61
C GLY A 81 -1.49 -0.84 8.25
N GLY A 82 -0.61 -1.60 7.60
CA GLY A 82 -0.90 -2.97 7.18
C GLY A 82 -1.73 -3.08 5.90
N GLN A 83 -1.98 -1.98 5.19
CA GLN A 83 -2.79 -2.02 3.98
C GLN A 83 -2.19 -2.98 2.94
N PRO A 84 -2.88 -4.06 2.54
CA PRO A 84 -2.28 -5.16 1.76
C PRO A 84 -1.60 -4.70 0.47
N TYR A 85 -2.18 -3.71 -0.22
CA TYR A 85 -1.61 -3.16 -1.44
C TYR A 85 -0.30 -2.41 -1.20
N LEU A 86 -0.21 -1.57 -0.16
CA LEU A 86 1.00 -0.83 0.18
C LEU A 86 2.10 -1.76 0.70
N VAL A 87 1.75 -2.73 1.54
CA VAL A 87 2.70 -3.76 2.00
C VAL A 87 3.29 -4.52 0.81
N ARG A 88 2.46 -4.89 -0.18
CA ARG A 88 2.92 -5.54 -1.40
C ARG A 88 3.89 -4.67 -2.21
N LEU A 89 3.62 -3.37 -2.31
CA LEU A 89 4.52 -2.42 -2.99
C LEU A 89 5.89 -2.33 -2.28
N ALA A 90 5.91 -2.28 -0.94
CA ALA A 90 7.15 -2.32 -0.16
C ALA A 90 7.96 -3.59 -0.45
N LEU A 91 7.32 -4.76 -0.35
CA LEU A 91 7.95 -6.05 -0.64
C LEU A 91 8.50 -6.09 -2.08
N TYR A 92 7.75 -5.57 -3.05
CA TYR A 92 8.18 -5.51 -4.45
C TYR A 92 9.41 -4.62 -4.65
N GLN A 93 9.45 -3.42 -4.05
CA GLN A 93 10.62 -2.55 -4.13
C GLN A 93 11.82 -3.21 -3.48
N ARG A 94 11.65 -3.83 -2.30
CA ARG A 94 12.73 -4.49 -1.57
C ARG A 94 13.30 -5.70 -2.33
N ALA A 95 12.50 -6.39 -3.15
CA ALA A 95 12.99 -7.43 -4.07
C ALA A 95 13.75 -6.88 -5.29
N THR A 96 13.37 -5.70 -5.79
CA THR A 96 13.88 -5.18 -7.07
C THR A 96 15.00 -4.15 -6.90
N GLN A 97 15.04 -3.46 -5.75
CA GLN A 97 15.94 -2.36 -5.43
C GLN A 97 16.32 -2.44 -3.94
N PRO A 98 17.40 -3.15 -3.59
CA PRO A 98 17.83 -3.30 -2.20
C PRO A 98 18.58 -2.03 -1.73
N ILE A 99 17.84 -0.96 -1.51
CA ILE A 99 18.34 0.25 -0.83
C ILE A 99 18.38 0.05 0.69
N PRO A 100 19.18 0.81 1.45
CA PRO A 100 19.12 0.80 2.91
C PRO A 100 17.71 1.08 3.44
N TRP A 101 17.33 0.48 4.56
CA TRP A 101 15.98 0.60 5.12
C TRP A 101 15.60 2.05 5.46
N ALA A 102 16.54 2.82 6.02
CA ALA A 102 16.35 4.23 6.31
C ALA A 102 16.03 5.06 5.05
N ASP A 103 16.73 4.78 3.95
CA ASP A 103 16.51 5.46 2.67
C ASP A 103 15.14 5.08 2.08
N PHE A 104 14.75 3.81 2.18
CA PHE A 104 13.42 3.34 1.79
C PHE A 104 12.31 4.10 2.52
N LEU A 105 12.39 4.22 3.85
CA LEU A 105 11.38 4.92 4.64
C LEU A 105 11.34 6.42 4.33
N ALA A 106 12.50 7.04 4.12
CA ALA A 106 12.59 8.46 3.78
C ALA A 106 11.96 8.73 2.40
N GLU A 107 12.30 7.92 1.40
CA GLU A 107 11.82 8.08 0.03
C GLU A 107 10.33 7.74 -0.08
N ALA A 108 9.85 6.72 0.64
CA ALA A 108 8.47 6.24 0.62
C ALA A 108 7.43 7.34 0.90
N LYS A 109 7.80 8.36 1.68
CA LYS A 109 6.93 9.50 2.02
C LYS A 109 6.85 10.57 0.94
N THR A 110 7.63 10.45 -0.12
CA THR A 110 7.78 11.46 -1.18
C THR A 110 7.09 11.04 -2.48
N GLU A 111 6.92 12.00 -3.37
CA GLU A 111 6.44 11.78 -4.75
C GLU A 111 7.34 10.85 -5.57
N ALA A 112 8.63 10.77 -5.22
CA ALA A 112 9.60 9.89 -5.89
C ALA A 112 9.54 8.45 -5.37
N GLY A 113 9.04 8.25 -4.14
CA GLY A 113 8.98 6.95 -3.51
C GLY A 113 8.02 5.96 -4.15
N ILE A 114 8.08 4.72 -3.67
CA ILE A 114 7.30 3.60 -4.20
C ILE A 114 5.79 3.82 -4.19
N TYR A 115 5.31 4.65 -3.26
CA TYR A 115 3.89 4.98 -3.15
C TYR A 115 3.46 6.17 -4.02
N GLY A 116 4.39 6.92 -4.61
CA GLY A 116 4.10 8.18 -5.31
C GLY A 116 3.09 8.03 -6.45
N ASN A 117 3.22 7.02 -7.31
CA ASN A 117 2.25 6.76 -8.38
C ASN A 117 0.83 6.50 -7.84
N TYR A 118 0.74 5.74 -6.75
CA TYR A 118 -0.54 5.44 -6.11
C TYR A 118 -1.14 6.70 -5.48
N LEU A 119 -0.34 7.45 -4.73
CA LEU A 119 -0.77 8.67 -4.03
C LEU A 119 -1.20 9.76 -5.01
N ARG A 120 -0.48 9.97 -6.12
CA ARG A 120 -0.90 10.88 -7.20
C ARG A 120 -2.23 10.49 -7.80
N GLY A 121 -2.45 9.20 -8.05
CA GLY A 121 -3.73 8.71 -8.53
C GLY A 121 -4.87 9.08 -7.56
N GLN A 122 -4.69 8.82 -6.26
CA GLN A 122 -5.67 9.20 -5.23
C GLN A 122 -5.86 10.72 -5.15
N HIS A 123 -4.78 11.49 -5.22
CA HIS A 123 -4.82 12.95 -5.19
C HIS A 123 -5.59 13.52 -6.40
N GLN A 124 -5.39 12.98 -7.60
CA GLN A 124 -6.15 13.39 -8.78
C GLN A 124 -7.66 13.16 -8.61
N VAL A 125 -8.06 12.06 -7.98
CA VAL A 125 -9.48 11.80 -7.66
C VAL A 125 -10.03 12.83 -6.67
N LEU A 126 -9.26 13.17 -5.64
CA LEU A 126 -9.65 14.19 -4.66
C LEU A 126 -9.81 15.57 -5.33
N VAL A 127 -8.86 15.99 -6.17
CA VAL A 127 -8.92 17.29 -6.86
C VAL A 127 -10.14 17.40 -7.78
N GLN A 128 -10.52 16.30 -8.44
CA GLN A 128 -11.74 16.26 -9.26
C GLN A 128 -13.04 16.39 -8.45
N HIS A 129 -12.96 16.21 -7.12
CA HIS A 129 -14.09 16.28 -6.20
C HIS A 129 -13.78 17.22 -5.02
N PRO A 130 -13.89 18.55 -5.18
CA PRO A 130 -13.44 19.53 -4.18
C PRO A 130 -13.97 19.31 -2.76
N THR A 131 -15.26 18.96 -2.62
CA THR A 131 -15.85 18.65 -1.30
C THR A 131 -15.24 17.43 -0.62
N LEU A 132 -14.75 16.46 -1.40
CA LEU A 132 -14.06 15.28 -0.89
C LEU A 132 -12.61 15.62 -0.51
N ALA A 133 -11.94 16.48 -1.30
CA ALA A 133 -10.63 17.01 -0.98
C ALA A 133 -10.64 17.81 0.33
N GLU A 134 -11.61 18.71 0.52
CA GLU A 134 -11.78 19.49 1.75
C GLU A 134 -11.99 18.58 2.97
N ALA A 135 -12.82 17.53 2.82
CA ALA A 135 -13.02 16.55 3.88
C ALA A 135 -11.73 15.79 4.22
N MET A 136 -10.99 15.33 3.21
CA MET A 136 -9.71 14.65 3.43
C MET A 136 -8.69 15.57 4.09
N ALA A 137 -8.61 16.84 3.66
CA ALA A 137 -7.75 17.86 4.27
C ALA A 137 -8.07 18.04 5.76
N GLY A 138 -9.36 18.15 6.12
CA GLY A 138 -9.76 18.21 7.53
C GLY A 138 -9.31 17.00 8.33
N VAL A 139 -9.43 15.80 7.76
CA VAL A 139 -9.05 14.53 8.42
C VAL A 139 -7.54 14.44 8.66
N VAL A 140 -6.70 14.82 7.70
CA VAL A 140 -5.23 14.71 7.85
C VAL A 140 -4.62 15.79 8.74
N HIS A 141 -5.28 16.95 8.90
CA HIS A 141 -4.82 18.00 9.80
C HIS A 141 -5.26 17.81 11.26
N SER A 142 -6.27 16.96 11.51
CA SER A 142 -6.72 16.67 12.87
C SER A 142 -5.85 15.61 13.56
N PRO A 143 -5.35 15.86 14.79
CA PRO A 143 -4.65 14.85 15.57
C PRO A 143 -5.58 13.73 16.07
N GLU A 144 -6.88 14.02 16.19
CA GLU A 144 -7.91 13.09 16.66
C GLU A 144 -8.91 12.75 15.54
N PRO A 145 -9.65 11.62 15.63
CA PRO A 145 -10.75 11.33 14.72
C PRO A 145 -11.75 12.49 14.68
N ILE A 146 -12.29 12.78 13.49
CA ILE A 146 -13.27 13.87 13.32
C ILE A 146 -14.56 13.39 12.66
N ARG A 147 -15.64 14.11 12.96
CA ARG A 147 -16.93 13.93 12.30
C ARG A 147 -16.87 14.55 10.90
N VAL A 148 -17.05 13.71 9.88
CA VAL A 148 -17.22 14.11 8.48
C VAL A 148 -18.63 13.78 8.04
N ARG A 149 -19.20 14.55 7.10
CA ARG A 149 -20.50 14.28 6.51
C ARG A 149 -20.58 12.84 5.99
N SER A 150 -21.66 12.13 6.29
CA SER A 150 -21.74 10.67 6.13
C SER A 150 -21.46 10.15 4.72
N ASP A 151 -21.90 10.88 3.68
CA ASP A 151 -21.64 10.58 2.27
C ASP A 151 -20.15 10.70 1.92
N LEU A 152 -19.48 11.74 2.43
CA LEU A 152 -18.05 11.95 2.22
C LEU A 152 -17.22 10.93 2.99
N ALA A 153 -17.58 10.67 4.26
CA ALA A 153 -16.95 9.63 5.07
C ALA A 153 -17.08 8.25 4.42
N PHE A 154 -18.26 7.91 3.87
CA PHE A 154 -18.45 6.67 3.14
C PHE A 154 -17.54 6.58 1.91
N LYS A 155 -17.46 7.64 1.10
CA LYS A 155 -16.57 7.67 -0.07
C LYS A 155 -15.10 7.52 0.32
N LEU A 156 -14.62 8.25 1.31
CA LEU A 156 -13.22 8.16 1.78
C LEU A 156 -12.88 6.77 2.32
N VAL A 157 -13.80 6.11 3.03
CA VAL A 157 -13.63 4.72 3.50
C VAL A 157 -13.59 3.76 2.32
N SER A 158 -14.49 3.92 1.34
CA SER A 158 -14.53 3.08 0.14
C SER A 158 -13.29 3.24 -0.75
N MET A 159 -12.66 4.42 -0.75
CA MET A 159 -11.36 4.65 -1.38
C MET A 159 -10.19 4.06 -0.57
N GLY A 160 -10.43 3.64 0.67
CA GLY A 160 -9.41 3.11 1.56
C GLY A 160 -8.50 4.17 2.18
N LEU A 161 -8.85 5.46 2.10
CA LEU A 161 -8.02 6.58 2.58
C LEU A 161 -8.18 6.85 4.08
N VAL A 162 -9.35 6.55 4.63
CA VAL A 162 -9.66 6.75 6.05
C VAL A 162 -10.21 5.46 6.66
N THR A 163 -10.09 5.34 7.98
CA THR A 163 -10.77 4.31 8.77
C THR A 163 -11.79 4.96 9.71
N ARG A 164 -12.79 4.19 10.14
CA ARG A 164 -13.84 4.66 11.06
C ARG A 164 -13.45 4.35 12.49
N VAL A 165 -13.62 5.34 13.37
CA VAL A 165 -13.53 5.19 14.82
C VAL A 165 -14.87 5.62 15.40
N GLY A 166 -15.73 4.64 15.69
CA GLY A 166 -17.13 4.89 16.04
C GLY A 166 -17.85 5.67 14.94
N SER A 167 -18.19 6.92 15.24
CA SER A 167 -18.95 7.81 14.35
C SER A 167 -18.06 8.79 13.56
N GLU A 168 -16.75 8.74 13.80
CA GLU A 168 -15.74 9.65 13.27
C GLU A 168 -14.80 8.90 12.33
N VAL A 169 -13.91 9.65 11.67
CA VAL A 169 -12.91 9.11 10.76
C VAL A 169 -11.53 9.69 11.06
N GLN A 170 -10.50 8.89 10.78
CA GLN A 170 -9.10 9.27 10.86
C GLN A 170 -8.35 8.75 9.62
N PRO A 171 -7.17 9.29 9.26
CA PRO A 171 -6.35 8.73 8.19
C PRO A 171 -6.10 7.25 8.45
N ARG A 172 -6.18 6.40 7.42
CA ARG A 172 -5.99 4.95 7.59
C ARG A 172 -4.57 4.60 8.03
N CYS A 173 -3.57 5.37 7.59
CA CYS A 173 -2.17 5.18 7.95
C CYS A 173 -1.38 6.50 7.93
N GLN A 174 -0.18 6.47 8.51
CA GLN A 174 0.69 7.65 8.62
C GLN A 174 1.13 8.18 7.25
N LEU A 175 1.35 7.31 6.27
CA LEU A 175 1.71 7.69 4.90
C LEU A 175 0.72 8.72 4.32
N TYR A 176 -0.58 8.50 4.53
CA TYR A 176 -1.61 9.39 4.02
C TYR A 176 -1.63 10.74 4.72
N ARG A 177 -1.43 10.73 6.04
CA ARG A 177 -1.30 11.95 6.83
C ARG A 177 -0.09 12.76 6.34
N ASP A 178 1.07 12.11 6.24
CA ASP A 178 2.31 12.76 5.80
C ASP A 178 2.16 13.35 4.40
N TYR A 179 1.59 12.61 3.45
CA TYR A 179 1.47 13.03 2.06
C TYR A 179 0.51 14.21 1.87
N TRP A 180 -0.73 14.13 2.37
CA TRP A 180 -1.75 15.17 2.15
C TRP A 180 -1.68 16.36 3.11
N THR A 181 -0.76 16.35 4.09
CA THR A 181 -0.45 17.56 4.87
C THR A 181 0.55 18.47 4.14
N GLN A 182 1.30 17.92 3.17
CA GLN A 182 2.34 18.65 2.43
C GLN A 182 1.83 19.35 1.16
N ILE A 183 0.57 19.11 0.76
CA ILE A 183 -0.04 19.57 -0.50
C ILE A 183 -1.30 20.37 -0.18
#